data_AF-A0A1Z8ARU3-F1
#
_entry.id   AF-A0A1Z8ARU3-F1
#
_cell.length_a   1.000
_cell.length_b   1.000
_cell.length_c   1.000
_cell.angle_alpha   90.00
_cell.angle_beta   90.00
_cell.angle_gamma   90.00
#
_symmetry.space_group_name_H-M   'P 1'
#
loop_
_entity.id
_entity.type
_entity.pdbx_description
1 polymer ?
#
loop_
_entity_poly.entity_id
_entity_poly.type
_entity_poly.pdbx_seq_one_letter_code
_entity_poly.pdbx_strand_id
1 'polypeptide(L)'
;MTTRRQPSKGAKALAIGSAVAVIMAVLPYAFYYYEALPDWLWDTKLFNSLSKSFDDNRLMASWILFQKLVPLILLIIWFLTCKHWWYHVIIIPISLYAFQLYNLFDFSSTYIDSGELYFIVPVVIISLSLTYLARIKVFDRIHGIDISEIEDDIKKPSDRWFK
;
A
#
# COMPACT_ATOMS: atom_id res chain seq x y z
N MET A 1 -6.77 41.10 -26.08
CA MET A 1 -6.62 40.57 -24.70
C MET A 1 -6.90 39.07 -24.72
N THR A 2 -5.85 38.24 -24.73
CA THR A 2 -5.96 36.78 -24.66
C THR A 2 -6.06 36.35 -23.20
N THR A 3 -7.24 35.92 -22.76
CA THR A 3 -7.46 35.36 -21.43
C THR A 3 -6.75 34.02 -21.29
N ARG A 4 -5.57 34.03 -20.66
CA ARG A 4 -4.82 32.83 -20.29
C ARG A 4 -5.63 32.11 -19.19
N ARG A 5 -6.44 31.12 -19.56
CA ARG A 5 -7.16 30.26 -18.61
C ARG A 5 -6.13 29.49 -17.78
N GLN A 6 -5.90 29.95 -16.55
CA GLN A 6 -5.16 29.18 -15.54
C GLN A 6 -5.84 27.80 -15.43
N PRO A 7 -5.13 26.67 -15.57
CA PRO A 7 -5.75 25.37 -15.38
C PRO A 7 -6.29 25.32 -13.96
N SER A 8 -7.62 25.20 -13.82
CA SER A 8 -8.26 25.08 -12.52
C SER A 8 -7.65 23.88 -11.79
N LYS A 9 -7.57 23.94 -10.44
CA LYS A 9 -7.00 22.85 -9.63
C LYS A 9 -7.57 21.47 -10.00
N GLY A 10 -8.82 21.41 -10.49
CA GLY A 10 -9.47 20.20 -11.00
C GLY A 10 -8.81 19.60 -12.24
N ALA A 11 -8.37 20.41 -13.21
CA ALA A 11 -7.73 19.90 -14.43
C ALA A 11 -6.39 19.19 -14.14
N LYS A 12 -5.60 19.71 -13.20
CA LYS A 12 -4.35 19.07 -12.75
C LYS A 12 -4.62 17.74 -12.02
N ALA A 13 -5.63 17.71 -11.16
CA ALA A 13 -6.01 16.49 -10.44
C ALA A 13 -6.50 15.37 -11.39
N LEU A 14 -7.27 15.74 -12.43
CA LEU A 14 -7.70 14.83 -13.49
C LEU A 14 -6.51 14.26 -14.27
N ALA A 15 -5.57 15.11 -14.69
CA ALA A 15 -4.39 14.66 -15.43
C ALA A 15 -3.53 13.67 -14.62
N ILE A 16 -3.33 13.94 -13.33
CA ILE A 16 -2.59 13.04 -12.43
C ILE A 16 -3.34 11.70 -12.26
N GLY A 17 -4.66 11.75 -12.05
CA GLY A 17 -5.47 10.54 -11.94
C GLY A 17 -5.43 9.68 -13.20
N SER A 18 -5.49 10.29 -14.38
CA SER A 18 -5.34 9.58 -15.66
C SER A 18 -3.96 8.96 -15.83
N ALA A 19 -2.89 9.66 -15.47
CA ALA A 19 -1.53 9.12 -15.54
C ALA A 19 -1.36 7.89 -14.64
N VAL A 20 -1.85 7.97 -13.40
CA VAL A 20 -1.84 6.83 -12.46
C VAL A 20 -2.64 5.65 -13.03
N ALA A 21 -3.82 5.90 -13.61
CA ALA A 21 -4.65 4.85 -14.18
C ALA A 21 -3.94 4.12 -15.34
N VAL A 22 -3.25 4.85 -16.21
CA VAL A 22 -2.46 4.25 -17.30
C VAL A 22 -1.31 3.42 -16.73
N ILE A 23 -0.60 3.92 -15.72
CA ILE A 23 0.48 3.16 -15.05
C ILE A 23 -0.07 1.85 -14.48
N MET A 24 -1.18 1.89 -13.75
CA MET A 24 -1.81 0.70 -13.19
C MET A 24 -2.28 -0.30 -14.25
N ALA A 25 -2.78 0.18 -15.40
CA ALA A 25 -3.19 -0.68 -16.51
C ALA A 25 -2.00 -1.35 -17.22
N VAL A 26 -0.85 -0.69 -17.26
CA VAL A 26 0.37 -1.22 -17.90
C VAL A 26 1.18 -2.12 -16.94
N LEU A 27 1.06 -1.91 -15.63
CA LEU A 27 1.85 -2.62 -14.63
C LEU A 27 1.80 -4.16 -14.70
N PRO A 28 0.67 -4.82 -15.01
CA PRO A 28 0.64 -6.28 -15.18
C PRO A 28 1.62 -6.78 -16.25
N TYR A 29 1.87 -5.99 -17.31
CA TYR A 29 2.83 -6.34 -18.34
C TYR A 29 4.28 -6.24 -17.88
N ALA A 30 4.56 -5.44 -16.83
CA ALA A 30 5.89 -5.37 -16.23
C ALA A 30 6.33 -6.71 -15.61
N PHE A 31 5.40 -7.63 -15.38
CA PHE A 31 5.70 -9.01 -15.00
C PHE A 31 6.68 -9.66 -15.97
N TYR A 32 6.43 -9.61 -17.27
CA TYR A 32 7.24 -10.28 -18.30
C TYR A 32 8.69 -9.79 -18.37
N TYR A 33 9.03 -8.69 -17.69
CA TYR A 33 10.40 -8.22 -17.60
C TYR A 33 11.34 -9.22 -16.91
N TYR A 34 10.81 -10.20 -16.16
CA TYR A 34 11.62 -11.27 -15.56
C TYR A 34 12.43 -12.07 -16.59
N GLU A 35 11.94 -12.19 -17.85
CA GLU A 35 12.62 -12.90 -18.94
C GLU A 35 13.78 -12.12 -19.55
N ALA A 36 13.77 -10.79 -19.40
CA ALA A 36 14.72 -9.86 -20.03
C ALA A 36 15.80 -9.36 -19.07
N LEU A 37 15.98 -10.02 -17.91
CA LEU A 37 16.98 -9.61 -16.93
C LEU A 37 18.40 -9.86 -17.45
N PRO A 38 19.32 -8.88 -17.30
CA PRO A 38 20.65 -9.00 -17.84
C PRO A 38 21.53 -9.93 -17.01
N ASP A 39 22.47 -10.61 -17.66
CA ASP A 39 23.32 -11.64 -17.01
C ASP A 39 24.16 -11.11 -15.84
N TRP A 40 24.69 -9.88 -15.95
CA TRP A 40 25.52 -9.27 -14.91
C TRP A 40 24.79 -9.12 -13.56
N LEU A 41 23.46 -9.08 -13.57
CA LEU A 41 22.67 -8.97 -12.34
C LEU A 41 22.81 -10.24 -11.48
N TRP A 42 22.93 -11.41 -12.13
CA TRP A 42 23.07 -12.73 -11.47
C TRP A 42 24.42 -12.97 -10.83
N ASP A 43 25.44 -12.20 -11.23
CA ASP A 43 26.76 -12.23 -10.60
C ASP A 43 26.77 -11.46 -9.26
N THR A 44 25.70 -10.72 -8.95
CA THR A 44 25.55 -10.01 -7.68
C THR A 44 25.24 -10.99 -6.56
N LYS A 45 25.82 -10.78 -5.37
CA LYS A 45 25.62 -11.65 -4.18
C LYS A 45 24.14 -11.96 -3.88
N LEU A 46 23.26 -10.95 -3.98
CA LEU A 46 21.83 -11.10 -3.71
C LEU A 46 21.15 -12.08 -4.68
N PHE A 47 21.31 -11.86 -5.99
CA PHE A 47 20.68 -12.69 -7.02
C PHE A 47 21.33 -14.07 -7.14
N ASN A 48 22.63 -14.18 -6.92
CA ASN A 48 23.33 -15.47 -6.86
C ASN A 48 22.82 -16.33 -5.69
N SER A 49 22.63 -15.73 -4.51
CA SER A 49 22.07 -16.44 -3.36
C SER A 49 20.62 -16.85 -3.63
N LEU A 50 19.84 -15.97 -4.27
CA LEU A 50 18.46 -16.26 -4.65
C LEU A 50 18.38 -17.43 -5.64
N SER A 51 19.21 -17.47 -6.69
CA SER A 51 19.18 -18.56 -7.67
C SER A 51 19.53 -19.92 -7.05
N LYS A 52 20.44 -19.95 -6.06
CA LYS A 52 20.82 -21.19 -5.37
C LYS A 52 19.66 -21.84 -4.62
N SER A 53 18.71 -21.06 -4.13
CA SER A 53 17.49 -21.59 -3.51
C SER A 53 16.53 -22.26 -4.48
N PHE A 54 16.76 -22.08 -5.78
CA PHE A 54 15.98 -22.66 -6.86
C PHE A 54 16.84 -23.52 -7.79
N ASP A 55 17.78 -24.29 -7.23
CA ASP A 55 18.66 -25.20 -7.98
C ASP A 55 19.44 -24.51 -9.12
N ASP A 56 19.93 -23.29 -8.84
CA ASP A 56 20.61 -22.40 -9.80
C ASP A 56 19.75 -21.98 -11.01
N ASN A 57 18.44 -22.22 -10.97
CA ASN A 57 17.51 -21.80 -12.00
C ASN A 57 17.15 -20.31 -11.88
N ARG A 58 17.93 -19.50 -12.59
CA ARG A 58 17.77 -18.04 -12.71
C ARG A 58 16.37 -17.62 -13.18
N LEU A 59 15.82 -18.30 -14.18
CA LEU A 59 14.50 -17.96 -14.72
C LEU A 59 13.40 -18.19 -13.68
N MET A 60 13.45 -19.32 -12.97
CA MET A 60 12.49 -19.64 -11.90
C MET A 60 12.59 -18.65 -10.74
N ALA A 61 13.80 -18.34 -10.29
CA ALA A 61 14.06 -17.37 -9.23
C ALA A 61 13.47 -15.99 -9.57
N SER A 62 13.69 -15.52 -10.79
CA SER A 62 13.14 -14.24 -11.25
C SER A 62 11.64 -14.26 -11.45
N TRP A 63 11.09 -15.35 -11.97
CA TRP A 63 9.64 -15.50 -12.09
C TRP A 63 8.94 -15.40 -10.74
N ILE A 64 9.45 -16.08 -9.71
CA ILE A 64 8.91 -16.03 -8.33
C ILE A 64 9.08 -14.63 -7.72
N LEU A 65 10.23 -13.99 -7.94
CA LEU A 65 10.48 -12.63 -7.49
C LEU A 65 9.45 -11.66 -8.09
N PHE A 66 9.25 -11.69 -9.40
CA PHE A 66 8.31 -10.79 -10.10
C PHE A 66 6.85 -11.09 -9.78
N GLN A 67 6.49 -12.35 -9.49
CA GLN A 67 5.16 -12.71 -8.99
C GLN A 67 4.80 -12.02 -7.67
N LYS A 68 5.79 -11.72 -6.82
CA LYS A 68 5.58 -11.00 -5.55
C LYS A 68 5.77 -9.49 -5.71
N LEU A 69 6.78 -9.08 -6.47
CA LEU A 69 7.18 -7.69 -6.62
C LEU A 69 6.15 -6.87 -7.40
N VAL A 70 5.62 -7.40 -8.52
CA VAL A 70 4.68 -6.65 -9.36
C VAL A 70 3.36 -6.37 -8.64
N PRO A 71 2.70 -7.36 -7.99
CA PRO A 71 1.51 -7.07 -7.17
C PRO A 71 1.80 -6.12 -6.01
N LEU A 72 2.96 -6.24 -5.35
CA LEU A 72 3.34 -5.34 -4.26
C LEU A 72 3.41 -3.88 -4.73
N ILE A 73 4.07 -3.61 -5.86
CA ILE A 73 4.16 -2.26 -6.44
C ILE A 73 2.76 -1.75 -6.82
N LEU A 74 1.91 -2.60 -7.41
CA LEU A 74 0.53 -2.25 -7.75
C LEU A 74 -0.24 -1.82 -6.51
N LEU A 75 -0.17 -2.61 -5.42
CA LEU A 75 -0.86 -2.33 -4.17
C LEU A 75 -0.34 -1.06 -3.51
N ILE A 76 0.98 -0.79 -3.55
CA ILE A 76 1.55 0.45 -3.02
C ILE A 76 1.03 1.67 -3.79
N ILE A 77 1.04 1.63 -5.13
CA ILE A 77 0.47 2.70 -5.96
C ILE A 77 -1.01 2.88 -5.64
N TRP A 78 -1.75 1.78 -5.54
CA TRP A 78 -3.17 1.83 -5.23
C TRP A 78 -3.44 2.42 -3.83
N PHE A 79 -2.68 2.02 -2.82
CA PHE A 79 -2.78 2.55 -1.46
C PHE A 79 -2.54 4.06 -1.41
N LEU A 80 -1.50 4.56 -2.08
CA LEU A 80 -1.16 5.99 -2.10
C LEU A 80 -2.18 6.84 -2.87
N THR A 81 -2.85 6.24 -3.85
CA THR A 81 -3.77 6.94 -4.75
C THR A 81 -5.24 6.82 -4.32
N CYS A 82 -5.56 5.82 -3.50
CA CYS A 82 -6.90 5.53 -3.01
C CYS A 82 -7.38 6.62 -2.03
N LYS A 83 -8.54 7.21 -2.31
CA LYS A 83 -9.20 8.21 -1.44
C LYS A 83 -10.37 7.65 -0.65
N HIS A 84 -10.60 6.34 -0.74
CA HIS A 84 -11.69 5.70 -0.02
C HIS A 84 -11.34 5.52 1.46
N TRP A 85 -12.33 5.62 2.33
CA TRP A 85 -12.14 5.50 3.79
C TRP A 85 -11.57 4.14 4.23
N TRP A 86 -11.80 3.09 3.44
CA TRP A 86 -11.35 1.72 3.72
C TRP A 86 -9.94 1.41 3.21
N TYR A 87 -9.22 2.37 2.61
CA TYR A 87 -7.91 2.13 1.98
C TYR A 87 -6.87 1.47 2.90
N HIS A 88 -6.98 1.65 4.22
CA HIS A 88 -6.13 0.98 5.22
C HIS A 88 -6.14 -0.55 5.07
N VAL A 89 -7.24 -1.16 4.61
CA VAL A 89 -7.34 -2.62 4.33
C VAL A 89 -6.29 -3.09 3.32
N ILE A 90 -5.84 -2.23 2.40
CA ILE A 90 -4.82 -2.54 1.40
C ILE A 90 -3.44 -2.79 2.08
N ILE A 91 -3.23 -2.31 3.31
CA ILE A 91 -2.01 -2.59 4.09
C ILE A 91 -1.86 -4.09 4.34
N ILE A 92 -2.96 -4.83 4.49
CA ILE A 92 -2.92 -6.28 4.74
C ILE A 92 -2.19 -7.03 3.62
N PRO A 93 -2.64 -6.97 2.34
CA PRO A 93 -1.93 -7.63 1.26
C PRO A 93 -0.55 -7.02 0.98
N ILE A 94 -0.32 -5.72 1.23
CA ILE A 94 1.02 -5.12 1.13
C ILE A 94 1.97 -5.81 2.11
N SER A 95 1.58 -5.95 3.38
CA SER A 95 2.38 -6.61 4.41
C SER A 95 2.61 -8.09 4.09
N LEU A 96 1.61 -8.77 3.51
CA LEU A 96 1.72 -10.15 3.05
C LEU A 96 2.80 -10.30 1.98
N TYR A 97 2.71 -9.55 0.89
CA TYR A 97 3.71 -9.62 -0.18
C TYR A 97 5.08 -9.14 0.28
N ALA A 98 5.15 -8.15 1.16
CA ALA A 98 6.43 -7.69 1.72
C ALA A 98 7.08 -8.77 2.59
N PHE A 99 6.32 -9.46 3.44
CA PHE A 99 6.81 -10.57 4.25
C PHE A 99 7.27 -11.75 3.38
N GLN A 100 6.47 -12.11 2.38
CA GLN A 100 6.84 -13.15 1.43
C GLN A 100 8.09 -12.80 0.61
N LEU A 101 8.28 -11.52 0.26
CA LEU A 101 9.47 -11.03 -0.42
C LEU A 101 10.69 -11.06 0.51
N TYR A 102 10.52 -10.72 1.79
CA TYR A 102 11.58 -10.84 2.79
C TYR A 102 12.03 -12.31 2.95
N ASN A 103 11.08 -13.23 3.11
CA ASN A 103 11.38 -14.67 3.25
C ASN A 103 12.04 -15.25 1.99
N LEU A 104 11.74 -14.71 0.81
CA LEU A 104 12.37 -15.14 -0.43
C LEU A 104 13.90 -14.92 -0.41
N PHE A 105 14.38 -13.90 0.32
CA PHE A 105 15.81 -13.61 0.48
C PHE A 105 16.39 -14.11 1.82
N ASP A 106 15.56 -14.63 2.73
CA ASP A 106 16.01 -15.20 4.00
C ASP A 106 16.22 -16.71 3.88
N PHE A 107 17.43 -17.07 3.45
CA PHE A 107 17.86 -18.45 3.18
C PHE A 107 18.08 -19.31 4.43
N SER A 108 17.86 -18.77 5.63
CA SER A 108 18.16 -19.42 6.90
C SER A 108 16.96 -20.15 7.54
N SER A 109 15.75 -19.90 7.04
CA SER A 109 14.52 -20.40 7.67
C SER A 109 13.98 -21.64 6.96
N THR A 110 14.13 -22.82 7.59
CA THR A 110 13.52 -24.09 7.13
C THR A 110 11.98 -24.12 7.31
N TYR A 111 11.38 -23.03 7.77
CA TYR A 111 9.94 -22.92 8.09
C TYR A 111 9.35 -21.64 7.47
N ILE A 112 9.32 -21.59 6.14
CA ILE A 112 8.82 -20.44 5.37
C ILE A 112 7.29 -20.23 5.56
N ASP A 113 6.54 -21.30 5.89
CA ASP A 113 5.07 -21.30 5.83
C ASP A 113 4.38 -21.03 7.19
N SER A 114 5.02 -21.35 8.32
CA SER A 114 4.38 -21.21 9.64
C SER A 114 4.41 -19.77 10.17
N GLY A 115 5.44 -18.98 9.85
CA GLY A 115 5.61 -17.61 10.35
C GLY A 115 4.67 -16.58 9.71
N GLU A 116 4.21 -16.83 8.49
CA GLU A 116 3.40 -15.87 7.72
C GLU A 116 2.09 -15.53 8.42
N LEU A 117 1.36 -16.56 8.87
CA LEU A 117 0.08 -16.36 9.54
C LEU A 117 0.24 -15.55 10.84
N TYR A 118 1.24 -15.88 11.65
CA TYR A 118 1.51 -15.17 12.91
C TYR A 118 1.89 -13.70 12.67
N PHE A 119 2.64 -13.42 11.61
CA PHE A 119 2.99 -12.05 11.23
C PHE A 119 1.77 -11.26 10.76
N ILE A 120 0.86 -11.88 10.01
CA ILE A 120 -0.26 -11.19 9.36
C ILE A 120 -1.43 -10.92 10.30
N VAL A 121 -1.73 -11.80 11.25
CA VAL A 121 -2.81 -11.60 12.23
C VAL A 121 -2.79 -10.23 12.91
N PRO A 122 -1.70 -9.76 13.52
CA PRO A 122 -1.67 -8.44 14.16
C PRO A 122 -1.85 -7.29 13.13
N VAL A 123 -1.33 -7.44 11.91
CA VAL A 123 -1.52 -6.46 10.83
C VAL A 123 -3.00 -6.34 10.45
N VAL A 124 -3.71 -7.48 10.34
CA VAL A 124 -5.15 -7.51 10.06
C VAL A 124 -5.92 -6.77 11.15
N ILE A 125 -5.64 -7.07 12.41
CA ILE A 125 -6.31 -6.42 13.56
C ILE A 125 -6.13 -4.90 13.49
N ILE A 126 -4.87 -4.43 13.37
CA ILE A 126 -4.56 -3.00 13.31
C ILE A 126 -5.24 -2.33 12.11
N SER A 127 -5.16 -2.96 10.94
CA SER A 127 -5.76 -2.43 9.71
C SER A 127 -7.28 -2.32 9.80
N LEU A 128 -7.96 -3.31 10.37
CA LEU A 128 -9.40 -3.28 10.59
C LEU A 128 -9.79 -2.23 11.63
N SER A 129 -9.03 -2.10 12.71
CA SER A 129 -9.23 -1.03 13.71
C SER A 129 -9.12 0.36 13.08
N LEU A 130 -8.09 0.63 12.28
CA LEU A 130 -7.93 1.90 11.57
C LEU A 130 -9.07 2.16 10.59
N THR A 131 -9.51 1.13 9.88
CA THR A 131 -10.64 1.22 8.94
C THR A 131 -11.95 1.55 9.66
N TYR A 132 -12.18 0.97 10.84
CA TYR A 132 -13.36 1.26 11.67
C TYR A 132 -13.34 2.70 12.20
N LEU A 133 -12.20 3.19 12.69
CA LEU A 133 -12.05 4.59 13.11
C LEU A 133 -12.28 5.57 11.95
N ALA A 134 -11.76 5.25 10.76
CA ALA A 134 -12.00 6.04 9.56
C ALA A 134 -13.49 6.06 9.18
N ARG A 135 -14.19 4.92 9.33
CA ARG A 135 -15.64 4.83 9.08
C ARG A 135 -16.44 5.76 10.00
N ILE A 136 -16.12 5.81 11.29
CA ILE A 136 -16.80 6.69 12.25
C ILE A 136 -16.63 8.15 11.83
N LYS A 137 -15.39 8.59 11.58
CA LYS A 137 -15.12 9.97 11.14
C LYS A 137 -15.87 10.35 9.86
N VAL A 138 -16.01 9.41 8.92
CA VAL A 138 -16.77 9.64 7.69
C VAL A 138 -18.27 9.69 7.96
N PHE A 139 -18.78 8.80 8.82
CA PHE A 139 -20.19 8.79 9.22
C PHE A 139 -20.60 10.08 9.91
N ASP A 140 -19.80 10.58 10.85
CA ASP A 140 -20.05 11.83 11.58
C ASP A 140 -20.09 13.03 10.61
N ARG A 141 -19.12 13.08 9.69
CA ARG A 141 -19.08 14.13 8.65
C ARG A 141 -20.28 14.09 7.71
N ILE A 142 -20.84 12.92 7.41
CA ILE A 142 -22.03 12.80 6.55
C ILE A 142 -23.30 13.24 7.29
N HIS A 143 -23.41 12.94 8.58
CA HIS A 143 -24.60 13.28 9.37
C HIS A 143 -24.55 14.69 9.96
N GLY A 144 -23.45 15.43 9.76
CA GLY A 144 -23.30 16.79 10.28
C GLY A 144 -23.24 16.84 11.80
N ILE A 145 -22.94 15.71 12.46
CA ILE A 145 -22.72 15.67 13.90
C ILE A 145 -21.31 16.21 14.11
N ASP A 146 -21.22 17.52 14.28
CA ASP A 146 -19.96 18.15 14.66
C ASP A 146 -19.72 17.83 16.13
N ILE A 147 -18.81 16.89 16.40
CA ILE A 147 -18.40 16.53 17.76
C ILE A 147 -17.91 17.78 18.52
N SER A 148 -17.50 18.84 17.80
CA SER A 148 -17.16 20.12 18.42
C SER A 148 -18.36 20.84 19.05
N GLU A 149 -19.59 20.70 18.54
CA GLU A 149 -20.79 21.21 19.21
C GLU A 149 -21.05 20.47 20.53
N ILE A 150 -20.82 19.16 20.56
CA ILE A 150 -20.93 18.35 21.79
C ILE A 150 -19.80 18.70 22.78
N GLU A 151 -18.58 18.93 22.32
CA GLU A 151 -17.46 19.41 23.16
C GLU A 151 -17.70 20.83 23.69
N ASP A 152 -18.32 21.72 22.92
CA ASP A 152 -18.69 23.07 23.35
C ASP A 152 -19.88 23.05 24.34
N ASP A 153 -20.83 22.10 24.23
CA ASP A 153 -21.86 21.88 25.26
C ASP A 153 -21.30 21.22 26.54
N ILE A 154 -20.18 20.49 26.44
CA ILE A 154 -19.48 19.88 27.59
C ILE A 154 -18.51 20.88 28.27
N LYS A 155 -18.14 22.01 27.64
CA LYS A 155 -17.42 23.12 28.32
C LYS A 155 -18.28 23.65 29.47
N LYS A 156 -17.93 23.20 30.67
CA LYS A 156 -18.62 23.42 31.93
C LYS A 156 -19.03 24.89 32.15
N PRO A 157 -20.23 25.14 32.70
CA PRO A 157 -20.67 26.45 33.17
C PRO A 157 -19.90 26.99 34.39
N SER A 158 -18.86 26.30 34.88
CA SER A 158 -18.11 26.67 36.09
C SER A 158 -17.29 27.94 35.94
N ASP A 159 -16.92 28.33 34.71
CA ASP A 159 -16.11 29.52 34.46
C ASP A 159 -16.95 30.81 34.50
N ARG A 160 -18.28 30.70 34.61
CA ARG A 160 -19.17 31.86 34.84
C ARG A 160 -19.22 32.32 36.29
N TRP A 161 -18.77 31.49 37.25
CA TRP A 161 -18.88 31.75 38.68
C TRP A 161 -17.60 32.30 39.34
N PHE A 162 -16.47 32.27 38.63
CA PHE A 162 -15.19 32.80 39.10
C PHE A 162 -14.76 34.01 38.27
N LYS A 163 -15.59 35.07 38.31
CA LYS A 163 -15.28 36.38 37.74
C LYS A 163 -14.95 37.38 38.83
#